data_AF-A0A521H448-F1
#
_entry.id   AF-A0A521H448-F1
#
_cell.length_a   1.000
_cell.length_b   1.000
_cell.length_c   1.000
_cell.angle_alpha   90.00
_cell.angle_beta   90.00
_cell.angle_gamma   90.00
#
_symmetry.space_group_name_H-M   'P 1'
#
loop_
_entity.id
_entity.type
_entity.pdbx_description
1 polymer ?
#
loop_
_entity_poly.entity_id
_entity_poly.type
_entity_poly.pdbx_seq_one_letter_code
_entity_poly.pdbx_strand_id
1 'polypeptide(L)'
;MVRRAMSPSTRKRQWRYRSGWVSKETGDGVSVAIAVEAMGRSAWEVELCIVKHKTLDATRPCNILPTRMKRPPRALAQTLAALSRKVRAARKHAGFTLEEAARRAGLSRRFLVEIEAARTNPSIGKLAALAQALGVPLRELCDLPMATAPPQRIALLGLRGAGKSTLGRMLAARLEVAFTELDARIAERAGMGVAEIFELHGPEGYRRLEREALEDWLAHHGSGVLAVPGGLVSEPATLDRLCQTCRTVWLKASPQEHWQRVAAQGDLRPMRNDPNAMLRLQSLLEAREPGYRRATVHLDTSGRSPEASLEQLVGLLEAAGSAAS
;
A
#
# COMPACT_ATOMS: atom_id res chain seq x y z
N MET A 1 11.48 42.60 52.78
CA MET A 1 11.22 41.45 53.66
C MET A 1 10.47 40.43 52.82
N VAL A 2 10.94 39.24 52.45
CA VAL A 2 11.99 38.33 52.93
C VAL A 2 12.78 37.75 51.74
N ARG A 3 14.04 37.43 52.00
CA ARG A 3 15.11 36.93 51.10
C ARG A 3 15.10 35.38 50.93
N ARG A 4 15.66 34.93 49.78
CA ARG A 4 16.52 33.73 49.49
C ARG A 4 15.97 32.33 49.84
N ALA A 5 16.09 31.31 48.96
CA ALA A 5 17.35 30.70 48.51
C ALA A 5 17.38 30.24 47.03
N MET A 6 18.59 30.05 46.48
CA MET A 6 18.93 29.80 45.07
C MET A 6 19.27 28.31 44.75
N SER A 7 18.97 27.89 43.50
CA SER A 7 19.81 27.14 42.51
C SER A 7 20.11 25.62 42.69
N PRO A 8 20.50 24.80 41.64
CA PRO A 8 20.62 25.02 40.17
C PRO A 8 20.01 23.92 39.24
N SER A 9 20.09 24.17 37.92
CA SER A 9 20.01 23.25 36.76
C SER A 9 18.58 22.87 36.31
N THR A 10 18.16 23.06 35.05
CA THR A 10 18.87 22.66 33.83
C THR A 10 18.40 23.51 32.63
N ARG A 11 19.40 24.10 31.96
CA ARG A 11 19.46 24.56 30.56
C ARG A 11 18.17 24.98 29.84
N LYS A 12 18.10 26.29 29.57
CA LYS A 12 17.55 26.86 28.33
C LYS A 12 17.99 26.03 27.12
N ARG A 13 17.04 25.38 26.43
CA ARG A 13 17.15 25.19 24.98
C ARG A 13 16.13 26.08 24.31
N GLN A 14 16.72 27.08 23.66
CA GLN A 14 16.23 27.90 22.57
C GLN A 14 15.30 27.11 21.62
N TRP A 15 13.99 27.32 21.71
CA TRP A 15 13.07 26.82 20.69
C TRP A 15 13.06 27.81 19.53
N ARG A 16 13.89 27.54 18.52
CA ARG A 16 13.81 28.20 17.22
C ARG A 16 12.59 27.62 16.47
N TYR A 17 11.75 28.53 15.99
CA TYR A 17 10.64 28.33 15.05
C TYR A 17 10.90 27.24 14.00
N ARG A 18 10.07 26.18 13.96
CA ARG A 18 9.81 25.36 12.75
C ARG A 18 8.75 24.23 12.91
N SER A 19 7.57 24.49 13.45
CA SER A 19 6.41 23.57 13.27
C SER A 19 5.15 24.18 13.90
N GLY A 20 4.03 24.14 13.17
CA GLY A 20 2.76 24.71 13.59
C GLY A 20 2.15 23.91 14.73
N TRP A 21 1.96 24.56 15.88
CA TRP A 21 1.23 24.00 17.01
C TRP A 21 -0.25 24.33 16.87
N VAL A 22 -1.12 23.37 17.18
CA VAL A 22 -2.53 23.65 17.47
C VAL A 22 -2.72 23.45 18.96
N SER A 23 -2.85 24.55 19.70
CA SER A 23 -3.24 24.53 21.10
C SER A 23 -4.73 24.87 21.23
N LYS A 24 -5.39 24.27 22.22
CA LYS A 24 -6.71 24.71 22.65
C LYS A 24 -6.69 24.81 24.17
N GLU A 25 -6.86 26.02 24.67
CA GLU A 25 -7.24 26.22 26.07
C GLU A 25 -8.68 25.74 26.23
N THR A 26 -8.86 24.71 27.03
CA THR A 26 -10.18 24.41 27.59
C THR A 26 -10.34 25.25 28.85
N GLY A 27 -11.53 25.84 29.06
CA GLY A 27 -11.83 26.84 30.10
C GLY A 27 -11.50 26.49 31.56
N ASP A 28 -10.94 25.31 31.79
CA ASP A 28 -10.50 24.78 33.08
C ASP A 28 -8.96 24.85 33.27
N GLY A 29 -8.25 25.66 32.48
CA GLY A 29 -6.80 25.87 32.62
C GLY A 29 -5.91 24.73 32.10
N VAL A 30 -6.49 23.78 31.35
CA VAL A 30 -5.73 22.71 30.68
C VAL A 30 -5.40 23.14 29.25
N SER A 31 -4.12 23.16 28.92
CA SER A 31 -3.61 23.36 27.56
C SER A 31 -3.22 22.01 26.97
N VAL A 32 -3.95 21.55 25.96
CA VAL A 32 -3.53 20.41 25.13
C VAL A 32 -2.80 20.97 23.92
N ALA A 33 -1.54 20.57 23.74
CA ALA A 33 -0.71 20.96 22.62
C ALA A 33 -0.40 19.71 21.80
N ILE A 34 -0.79 19.70 20.53
CA ILE A 34 -0.46 18.62 19.61
C ILE A 34 0.68 19.11 18.73
N ALA A 35 1.84 18.46 18.85
CA ALA A 35 2.94 18.65 17.92
C ALA A 35 2.66 17.79 16.68
N VAL A 36 2.68 18.42 15.51
CA VAL A 36 2.59 17.72 14.23
C VAL A 36 3.90 17.97 13.51
N GLU A 37 4.77 16.96 13.45
CA GLU A 37 6.03 17.04 12.72
C GLU A 37 5.85 16.42 11.33
N ALA A 38 6.15 17.20 10.30
CA ALA A 38 6.05 16.76 8.92
C ALA A 38 7.35 16.03 8.53
N MET A 39 7.33 14.69 8.58
CA MET A 39 8.40 13.87 8.02
C MET A 39 8.15 13.63 6.53
N GLY A 40 8.47 14.65 5.71
CA GLY A 40 8.38 14.58 4.26
C GLY A 40 6.95 14.65 3.69
N ARG A 41 6.80 14.33 2.40
CA ARG A 41 5.56 14.59 1.63
C ARG A 41 4.38 13.68 1.97
N SER A 42 4.56 12.63 2.78
CA SER A 42 3.54 11.57 2.94
C SER A 42 3.47 10.86 4.30
N ALA A 43 4.27 11.25 5.30
CA ALA A 43 4.22 10.67 6.64
C ALA A 43 4.07 11.76 7.72
N TRP A 44 3.19 11.49 8.69
CA TRP A 44 2.96 12.36 9.85
C TRP A 44 3.15 11.53 11.10
N GLU A 45 4.02 11.97 12.01
CA GLU A 45 4.10 11.44 13.36
C GLU A 45 3.35 12.41 14.28
N VAL A 46 2.45 11.88 15.11
CA VAL A 46 1.63 12.69 16.03
C VAL A 46 2.04 12.31 17.44
N GLU A 47 2.83 13.19 18.06
CA GLU A 47 3.19 13.04 19.47
C GLU A 47 2.20 13.84 20.32
N LEU A 48 1.42 13.14 21.13
CA LEU A 48 0.38 13.74 21.96
C LEU A 48 0.93 14.02 23.37
N CYS A 49 1.35 15.25 23.64
CA CYS A 49 1.72 15.67 25.00
C CYS A 49 0.52 16.29 25.72
N ILE A 50 0.04 15.62 26.77
CA ILE A 50 -0.97 16.18 27.70
C ILE A 50 -0.23 16.76 28.91
N VAL A 51 -0.19 18.09 29.03
CA VAL A 51 0.31 18.76 30.22
C VAL A 51 -0.88 19.20 31.07
N LYS A 52 -1.12 18.51 32.20
CA LYS A 52 -2.10 18.96 33.21
C LYS A 52 -1.36 19.63 34.37
N HIS A 53 -1.65 20.90 34.62
CA HIS A 53 -1.41 21.45 35.95
C HIS A 53 -2.59 21.06 36.87
N LYS A 54 -2.28 20.21 37.85
CA LYS A 54 -3.06 19.80 39.03
C LYS A 54 -4.23 18.79 38.86
N THR A 55 -4.02 17.67 39.58
CA THR A 55 -4.97 16.70 40.17
C THR A 55 -6.03 16.06 39.26
N LEU A 56 -5.77 14.79 38.95
CA LEU A 56 -6.65 13.84 38.26
C LEU A 56 -7.86 13.47 39.13
N ASP A 57 -9.06 13.64 38.59
CA ASP A 57 -10.17 12.71 38.84
C ASP A 57 -10.36 11.89 37.55
N ALA A 58 -10.29 10.56 37.68
CA ALA A 58 -10.04 9.60 36.62
C ALA A 58 -11.31 8.97 36.04
N THR A 59 -12.46 9.67 36.10
CA THR A 59 -13.77 9.04 35.85
C THR A 59 -14.49 9.46 34.56
N ARG A 60 -13.85 10.21 33.64
CA ARG A 60 -14.45 10.54 32.34
C ARG A 60 -13.47 10.40 31.16
N PRO A 61 -13.73 9.51 30.18
CA PRO A 61 -12.95 9.48 28.96
C PRO A 61 -13.23 10.74 28.11
N CYS A 62 -12.18 11.48 27.78
CA CYS A 62 -12.24 12.64 26.88
C CYS A 62 -12.37 12.16 25.42
N ASN A 63 -13.48 12.51 24.76
CA ASN A 63 -13.65 12.33 23.32
C ASN A 63 -12.86 13.39 22.54
N ILE A 64 -11.57 13.15 22.30
CA ILE A 64 -10.73 13.96 21.42
C ILE A 64 -10.49 13.18 20.12
N LEU A 65 -11.54 12.98 19.33
CA LEU A 65 -11.39 12.68 17.91
C LEU A 65 -12.19 13.74 17.13
N PRO A 66 -11.58 14.46 16.18
CA PRO A 66 -12.31 15.43 15.37
C PRO A 66 -13.41 14.70 14.59
N THR A 67 -14.66 15.06 14.86
CA THR A 67 -15.86 14.47 14.24
C THR A 67 -15.96 14.73 12.73
N ARG A 68 -15.14 15.65 12.21
CA ARG A 68 -15.09 16.04 10.79
C ARG A 68 -13.65 15.96 10.28
N MET A 69 -13.32 14.85 9.63
CA MET A 69 -12.03 14.69 8.94
C MET A 69 -12.09 15.35 7.57
N LYS A 70 -11.10 16.20 7.24
CA LYS A 70 -11.03 16.84 5.91
C LYS A 70 -10.67 15.83 4.80
N ARG A 71 -9.87 14.79 5.10
CA ARG A 71 -9.55 13.65 4.22
C ARG A 71 -9.17 12.41 5.05
N PRO A 72 -10.04 11.40 5.19
CA PRO A 72 -9.65 10.14 5.83
C PRO A 72 -8.66 9.33 4.97
N PRO A 73 -7.82 8.46 5.57
CA PRO A 73 -7.04 7.46 4.82
C PRO A 73 -7.93 6.64 3.88
N ARG A 74 -7.42 6.23 2.70
CA ARG A 74 -8.22 5.56 1.65
C ARG A 74 -9.02 4.35 2.15
N ALA A 75 -8.42 3.54 3.02
CA ALA A 75 -9.09 2.39 3.64
C ALA A 75 -10.30 2.81 4.48
N LEU A 76 -10.15 3.82 5.35
CA LEU A 76 -11.24 4.35 6.15
C LEU A 76 -12.32 5.01 5.28
N ALA A 77 -11.93 5.71 4.21
CA ALA A 77 -12.87 6.28 3.24
C ALA A 77 -13.75 5.20 2.58
N GLN A 78 -13.16 4.07 2.19
CA GLN A 78 -13.87 2.93 1.60
C GLN A 78 -14.84 2.28 2.60
N THR A 79 -14.40 2.07 3.83
CA THR A 79 -15.25 1.55 4.92
C THR A 79 -16.44 2.49 5.20
N LEU A 80 -16.19 3.79 5.31
CA LEU A 80 -17.25 4.79 5.53
C LEU A 80 -18.21 4.88 4.33
N ALA A 81 -17.72 4.73 3.10
CA ALA A 81 -18.56 4.66 1.91
C ALA A 81 -19.45 3.41 1.92
N ALA A 82 -18.92 2.24 2.28
CA ALA A 82 -19.71 1.02 2.41
C ALA A 82 -20.78 1.14 3.50
N LEU A 83 -20.42 1.68 4.66
CA LEU A 83 -21.34 1.97 5.76
C LEU A 83 -22.47 2.89 5.32
N SER A 84 -22.13 3.98 4.62
CA SER A 84 -23.12 4.95 4.14
C SER A 84 -24.17 4.32 3.21
N ARG A 85 -23.75 3.39 2.34
CA ARG A 85 -24.66 2.65 1.44
C ARG A 85 -25.58 1.72 2.23
N LYS A 86 -25.04 0.97 3.19
CA LYS A 86 -25.83 0.07 4.03
C LYS A 86 -26.86 0.82 4.87
N VAL A 87 -26.45 1.90 5.53
CA VAL A 87 -27.36 2.77 6.30
C VAL A 87 -28.48 3.32 5.41
N ARG A 88 -28.13 3.83 4.22
CA ARG A 88 -29.13 4.36 3.27
C ARG A 88 -30.09 3.27 2.78
N ALA A 89 -29.58 2.08 2.49
CA ALA A 89 -30.38 0.95 2.02
C ALA A 89 -31.35 0.47 3.12
N ALA A 90 -30.85 0.26 4.34
CA ALA A 90 -31.66 -0.14 5.49
C ALA A 90 -32.76 0.90 5.79
N ARG A 91 -32.43 2.21 5.74
CA ARG A 91 -33.41 3.28 5.90
C ARG A 91 -34.51 3.25 4.83
N LYS A 92 -34.12 3.09 3.56
CA LYS A 92 -35.08 3.00 2.45
C LYS A 92 -35.97 1.76 2.58
N HIS A 93 -35.41 0.62 2.97
CA HIS A 93 -36.15 -0.61 3.18
C HIS A 93 -37.17 -0.49 4.32
N ALA A 94 -36.80 0.20 5.40
CA ALA A 94 -37.71 0.52 6.51
C ALA A 94 -38.74 1.63 6.17
N GLY A 95 -38.71 2.21 4.97
CA GLY A 95 -39.64 3.25 4.54
C GLY A 95 -39.46 4.61 5.24
N PHE A 96 -38.32 4.85 5.90
CA PHE A 96 -38.12 6.07 6.68
C PHE A 96 -37.51 7.22 5.86
N THR A 97 -38.01 8.43 6.10
CA THR A 97 -37.32 9.65 5.69
C THR A 97 -36.05 9.84 6.54
N LEU A 98 -35.12 10.70 6.08
CA LEU A 98 -33.94 11.05 6.88
C LEU A 98 -34.32 11.66 8.24
N GLU A 99 -35.41 12.41 8.28
CA GLU A 99 -35.91 13.04 9.51
C GLU A 99 -36.48 12.01 10.47
N GLU A 100 -37.28 11.08 9.97
CA GLU A 100 -37.88 10.01 10.79
C GLU A 100 -36.84 9.05 11.34
N ALA A 101 -35.86 8.63 10.52
CA ALA A 101 -34.78 7.76 10.96
C ALA A 101 -33.89 8.44 12.01
N ALA A 102 -33.58 9.74 11.84
CA ALA A 102 -32.79 10.50 12.81
C ALA A 102 -33.54 10.65 14.15
N ARG A 103 -34.84 10.97 14.09
CA ARG A 103 -35.71 11.09 15.27
C ARG A 103 -35.79 9.78 16.06
N ARG A 104 -36.02 8.65 15.37
CA ARG A 104 -36.07 7.31 16.00
C ARG A 104 -34.74 6.89 16.62
N ALA A 105 -33.62 7.25 15.99
CA ALA A 105 -32.28 6.93 16.50
C ALA A 105 -31.80 7.88 17.60
N GLY A 106 -32.54 8.93 17.95
CA GLY A 106 -32.08 9.98 18.88
C GLY A 106 -30.88 10.78 18.33
N LEU A 107 -30.76 10.90 17.00
CA LEU A 107 -29.67 11.58 16.31
C LEU A 107 -30.17 12.85 15.61
N SER A 108 -29.28 13.79 15.34
CA SER A 108 -29.64 14.97 14.55
C SER A 108 -29.76 14.60 13.06
N ARG A 109 -30.72 15.22 12.36
CA ARG A 109 -30.90 15.05 10.90
C ARG A 109 -29.60 15.34 10.14
N ARG A 110 -28.87 16.38 10.55
CA ARG A 110 -27.57 16.75 9.97
C ARG A 110 -26.54 15.63 10.12
N PHE A 111 -26.49 14.99 11.28
CA PHE A 111 -25.54 13.89 11.53
C PHE A 111 -25.86 12.68 10.64
N LEU A 112 -27.14 12.33 10.46
CA LEU A 112 -27.53 11.26 9.55
C LEU A 112 -27.21 11.58 8.09
N VAL A 113 -27.36 12.84 7.67
CA VAL A 113 -26.92 13.32 6.34
C VAL A 113 -25.41 13.16 6.18
N GLU A 114 -24.62 13.49 7.21
CA GLU A 114 -23.16 13.33 7.18
C GLU A 114 -22.73 11.85 7.15
N ILE A 115 -23.48 10.95 7.81
CA ILE A 115 -23.29 9.49 7.71
C ILE A 115 -23.57 9.01 6.29
N GLU A 116 -24.74 9.33 5.72
CA GLU A 116 -25.10 8.90 4.37
C GLU A 116 -24.23 9.52 3.26
N ALA A 117 -23.50 10.59 3.57
CA ALA A 117 -22.50 11.21 2.71
C ALA A 117 -21.07 10.67 2.95
N ALA A 118 -20.87 9.71 3.85
CA ALA A 118 -19.56 9.18 4.25
C ALA A 118 -18.56 10.25 4.74
N ARG A 119 -19.06 11.31 5.40
CA ARG A 119 -18.25 12.47 5.86
C ARG A 119 -17.95 12.47 7.35
N THR A 120 -18.49 11.51 8.09
CA THR A 120 -18.32 11.39 9.54
C THR A 120 -17.93 9.96 9.89
N ASN A 121 -17.19 9.81 10.99
CA ASN A 121 -16.88 8.51 11.59
C ASN A 121 -17.81 8.32 12.80
N PRO A 122 -18.97 7.66 12.64
CA PRO A 122 -19.89 7.49 13.75
C PRO A 122 -19.30 6.53 14.78
N SER A 123 -19.45 6.86 16.07
CA SER A 123 -19.11 5.92 17.13
C SER A 123 -20.01 4.68 17.09
N ILE A 124 -19.51 3.56 17.61
CA ILE A 124 -20.26 2.30 17.67
C ILE A 124 -21.61 2.49 18.37
N GLY A 125 -21.68 3.29 19.44
CA GLY A 125 -22.94 3.60 20.13
C GLY A 125 -23.98 4.29 19.25
N LYS A 126 -23.56 5.23 18.39
CA LYS A 126 -24.47 5.91 17.45
C LYS A 126 -24.92 4.98 16.32
N LEU A 127 -24.05 4.08 15.88
CA LEU A 127 -24.40 3.04 14.92
C LEU A 127 -25.39 2.03 15.51
N ALA A 128 -25.22 1.63 16.76
CA ALA A 128 -26.15 0.75 17.47
C ALA A 128 -27.54 1.37 17.59
N ALA A 129 -27.62 2.65 17.98
CA ALA A 129 -28.89 3.38 18.05
C ALA A 129 -29.59 3.46 16.68
N LEU A 130 -28.81 3.69 15.61
CA LEU A 130 -29.34 3.71 14.25
C LEU A 130 -29.79 2.32 13.78
N ALA A 131 -29.03 1.26 14.06
CA ALA A 131 -29.40 -0.12 13.75
C ALA A 131 -30.73 -0.50 14.40
N GLN A 132 -30.87 -0.21 15.70
CA GLN A 132 -32.09 -0.43 16.46
C GLN A 132 -33.28 0.35 15.87
N ALA A 133 -33.09 1.63 15.54
CA ALA A 133 -34.13 2.46 14.94
C ALA A 133 -34.58 1.98 13.55
N LEU A 134 -33.66 1.38 12.78
CA LEU A 134 -33.92 0.82 11.45
C LEU A 134 -34.45 -0.62 11.47
N GLY A 135 -34.49 -1.27 12.64
CA GLY A 135 -34.95 -2.65 12.76
C GLY A 135 -33.97 -3.69 12.20
N VAL A 136 -32.68 -3.34 12.07
CA VAL A 136 -31.64 -4.24 11.55
C VAL A 136 -30.62 -4.56 12.65
N PRO A 137 -30.05 -5.78 12.70
CA PRO A 137 -29.02 -6.09 13.67
C PRO A 137 -27.75 -5.28 13.36
N LEU A 138 -27.02 -4.83 14.39
CA LEU A 138 -25.81 -4.01 14.21
C LEU A 138 -24.78 -4.67 13.28
N ARG A 139 -24.65 -6.00 13.32
CA ARG A 139 -23.79 -6.76 12.41
C ARG A 139 -24.12 -6.51 10.95
N GLU A 140 -25.37 -6.25 10.57
CA GLU A 140 -25.73 -6.01 9.17
C GLU A 140 -25.19 -4.67 8.67
N LEU A 141 -25.20 -3.64 9.53
CA LEU A 141 -24.58 -2.34 9.24
C LEU A 141 -23.05 -2.38 9.33
N CYS A 142 -22.50 -3.23 10.19
CA CYS A 142 -21.06 -3.35 10.44
C CYS A 142 -20.35 -4.42 9.60
N ASP A 143 -21.09 -5.30 8.92
CA ASP A 143 -20.59 -6.29 7.95
C ASP A 143 -20.21 -5.55 6.66
N LEU A 144 -19.18 -4.73 6.80
CA LEU A 144 -18.61 -3.95 5.74
C LEU A 144 -17.54 -4.82 5.09
N PRO A 145 -17.42 -4.80 3.75
CA PRO A 145 -16.24 -5.36 3.12
C PRO A 145 -15.05 -4.64 3.74
N MET A 146 -14.31 -5.34 4.59
CA MET A 146 -13.04 -4.84 5.10
C MET A 146 -12.21 -4.60 3.85
N ALA A 147 -11.74 -3.36 3.68
CA ALA A 147 -10.69 -3.05 2.71
C ALA A 147 -9.39 -3.70 3.21
N THR A 148 -9.36 -5.02 3.25
CA THR A 148 -8.26 -5.89 3.63
C THR A 148 -8.26 -7.10 2.72
N ALA A 149 -8.40 -6.91 1.41
CA ALA A 149 -7.45 -7.65 0.60
C ALA A 149 -6.08 -7.11 1.04
N PRO A 150 -5.14 -7.94 1.53
CA PRO A 150 -3.79 -7.48 1.79
C PRO A 150 -3.31 -6.73 0.54
N PRO A 151 -2.51 -5.65 0.71
CA PRO A 151 -1.97 -4.91 -0.42
C PRO A 151 -1.55 -5.88 -1.54
N GLN A 152 -2.25 -5.85 -2.69
CA GLN A 152 -1.96 -6.76 -3.78
C GLN A 152 -0.69 -6.31 -4.48
N ARG A 153 0.45 -6.70 -3.90
CA ARG A 153 1.77 -6.54 -4.48
C ARG A 153 2.09 -7.80 -5.25
N ILE A 154 2.15 -7.69 -6.56
CA ILE A 154 2.42 -8.82 -7.45
C ILE A 154 3.76 -8.56 -8.12
N ALA A 155 4.71 -9.47 -7.94
CA ALA A 155 6.03 -9.37 -8.57
C ALA A 155 6.17 -10.40 -9.68
N LEU A 156 6.42 -9.93 -10.90
CA LEU A 156 6.60 -10.76 -12.09
C LEU A 156 8.09 -11.08 -12.27
N LEU A 157 8.42 -12.36 -12.14
CA LEU A 157 9.73 -12.95 -12.34
C LEU A 157 9.83 -13.63 -13.70
N GLY A 158 11.04 -13.68 -14.26
CA GLY A 158 11.34 -14.40 -15.48
C GLY A 158 12.38 -13.69 -16.34
N LEU A 159 12.88 -14.37 -17.36
CA LEU A 159 13.86 -13.77 -18.27
C LEU A 159 13.28 -12.62 -19.10
N ARG A 160 14.17 -11.85 -19.72
CA ARG A 160 13.77 -10.88 -20.75
C ARG A 160 13.06 -11.63 -21.88
N GLY A 161 11.97 -11.04 -22.39
CA GLY A 161 11.10 -11.73 -23.35
C GLY A 161 10.06 -12.69 -22.75
N ALA A 162 10.05 -12.92 -21.43
CA ALA A 162 9.00 -13.72 -20.76
C ALA A 162 7.58 -13.08 -20.79
N GLY A 163 7.45 -11.86 -21.31
CA GLY A 163 6.17 -11.14 -21.34
C GLY A 163 5.85 -10.34 -20.07
N LYS A 164 6.80 -10.17 -19.13
CA LYS A 164 6.60 -9.40 -17.88
C LYS A 164 5.98 -8.02 -18.10
N SER A 165 6.50 -7.24 -19.05
CA SER A 165 6.02 -5.87 -19.29
C SER A 165 4.64 -5.85 -19.94
N THR A 166 4.35 -6.82 -20.82
CA THR A 166 3.04 -6.93 -21.50
C THR A 166 1.98 -7.41 -20.53
N LEU A 167 2.17 -8.59 -19.92
CA LEU A 167 1.23 -9.16 -18.95
C LEU A 167 1.12 -8.30 -17.70
N GLY A 168 2.21 -7.67 -17.24
CA GLY A 168 2.19 -6.80 -16.08
C GLY A 168 1.34 -5.54 -16.27
N ARG A 169 1.41 -4.90 -17.45
CA ARG A 169 0.51 -3.77 -17.78
C ARG A 169 -0.95 -4.20 -17.86
N MET A 170 -1.23 -5.33 -18.51
CA MET A 170 -2.59 -5.87 -18.62
C MET A 170 -3.17 -6.23 -17.25
N LEU A 171 -2.38 -6.91 -16.41
CA LEU A 171 -2.77 -7.28 -15.05
C LEU A 171 -3.01 -6.05 -14.18
N ALA A 172 -2.11 -5.06 -14.22
CA ALA A 172 -2.27 -3.83 -13.47
C ALA A 172 -3.53 -3.06 -13.88
N ALA A 173 -3.83 -3.00 -15.18
CA ALA A 173 -5.06 -2.40 -15.69
C ALA A 173 -6.31 -3.15 -15.19
N ARG A 174 -6.28 -4.49 -15.22
CA ARG A 174 -7.38 -5.34 -14.75
C ARG A 174 -7.66 -5.22 -13.25
N LEU A 175 -6.61 -4.99 -12.46
CA LEU A 175 -6.66 -4.82 -11.00
C LEU A 175 -6.80 -3.36 -10.56
N GLU A 176 -6.80 -2.40 -11.49
CA GLU A 176 -6.83 -0.96 -11.22
C GLU A 176 -5.69 -0.49 -10.28
N VAL A 177 -4.50 -1.06 -10.46
CA VAL A 177 -3.28 -0.70 -9.71
C VAL A 177 -2.18 -0.19 -10.64
N ALA A 178 -1.12 0.39 -10.07
CA ALA A 178 0.02 0.83 -10.85
C ALA A 178 0.89 -0.34 -11.34
N PHE A 179 1.42 -0.21 -12.55
CA PHE A 179 2.49 -1.07 -13.06
C PHE A 179 3.83 -0.34 -12.97
N THR A 180 4.85 -1.03 -12.48
CA THR A 180 6.22 -0.52 -12.38
C THR A 180 7.22 -1.52 -12.95
N GLU A 181 8.17 -1.04 -13.75
CA GLU A 181 9.36 -1.81 -14.12
C GLU A 181 10.53 -1.41 -13.24
N LEU A 182 11.13 -2.37 -12.54
CA LEU A 182 12.22 -2.08 -11.61
C LEU A 182 13.48 -1.60 -12.35
N ASP A 183 13.76 -2.13 -13.55
CA ASP A 183 14.87 -1.66 -14.41
C ASP A 183 14.76 -0.14 -14.70
N ALA A 184 13.55 0.34 -14.98
CA ALA A 184 13.30 1.77 -15.21
C ALA A 184 13.53 2.60 -13.95
N ARG A 185 13.12 2.09 -12.78
CA ARG A 185 13.38 2.75 -11.48
C ARG A 185 14.86 2.78 -11.12
N ILE A 186 15.61 1.72 -11.44
CA ILE A 186 17.06 1.67 -11.24
C ILE A 186 17.74 2.75 -12.10
N ALA A 187 17.41 2.82 -13.39
CA ALA A 187 17.97 3.83 -14.30
C ALA A 187 17.58 5.26 -13.90
N GLU A 188 16.32 5.48 -13.53
CA GLU A 188 15.81 6.77 -13.04
C GLU A 188 16.59 7.23 -11.78
N ARG A 189 16.81 6.32 -10.84
CA ARG A 189 17.56 6.61 -9.60
C ARG A 189 19.04 6.86 -9.85
N ALA A 190 19.66 6.12 -10.76
CA ALA A 190 21.07 6.29 -11.11
C ALA A 190 21.32 7.52 -11.99
N GLY A 191 20.29 8.06 -12.65
CA GLY A 191 20.41 9.15 -13.62
C GLY A 191 21.12 8.74 -14.91
N MET A 192 21.25 7.43 -15.17
CA MET A 192 22.01 6.86 -16.29
C MET A 192 21.42 5.51 -16.70
N GLY A 193 21.73 5.07 -17.92
CA GLY A 193 21.22 3.81 -18.47
C GLY A 193 21.84 2.60 -17.77
N VAL A 194 21.14 1.46 -17.78
CA VAL A 194 21.61 0.21 -17.14
C VAL A 194 23.00 -0.20 -17.63
N ALA A 195 23.31 -0.03 -18.93
CA ALA A 195 24.63 -0.33 -19.47
C ALA A 195 25.74 0.52 -18.83
N GLU A 196 25.49 1.83 -18.69
CA GLU A 196 26.43 2.77 -18.06
C GLU A 196 26.63 2.44 -16.57
N ILE A 197 25.59 1.99 -15.87
CA ILE A 197 25.71 1.51 -14.48
C ILE A 197 26.69 0.34 -14.40
N PHE A 198 26.59 -0.63 -15.30
CA PHE A 198 27.52 -1.77 -15.32
C PHE A 198 28.95 -1.35 -15.66
N GLU A 199 29.13 -0.40 -16.59
CA GLU A 199 30.45 0.10 -16.97
C GLU A 199 31.12 0.89 -15.84
N LEU A 200 30.38 1.76 -15.14
CA LEU A 200 30.92 2.67 -14.12
C LEU A 200 30.97 2.05 -12.72
N HIS A 201 29.97 1.25 -12.36
CA HIS A 201 29.79 0.75 -11.00
C HIS A 201 29.91 -0.78 -10.89
N GLY A 202 30.05 -1.46 -12.02
CA GLY A 202 30.16 -2.91 -12.07
C GLY A 202 28.88 -3.63 -11.61
N PRO A 203 28.94 -4.98 -11.58
CA PRO A 203 27.80 -5.80 -11.17
C PRO A 203 27.35 -5.53 -9.73
N GLU A 204 28.27 -5.33 -8.79
CA GLU A 204 27.94 -5.09 -7.38
C GLU A 204 27.21 -3.77 -7.17
N GLY A 205 27.63 -2.71 -7.87
CA GLY A 205 26.96 -1.42 -7.84
C GLY A 205 25.54 -1.50 -8.38
N TYR A 206 25.34 -2.23 -9.47
CA TYR A 206 24.01 -2.53 -10.00
C TYR A 206 23.14 -3.27 -8.97
N ARG A 207 23.68 -4.30 -8.28
CA ARG A 207 22.93 -5.05 -7.24
C ARG A 207 22.52 -4.18 -6.07
N ARG A 208 23.37 -3.25 -5.65
CA ARG A 208 23.01 -2.27 -4.61
C ARG A 208 21.83 -1.41 -5.06
N LEU A 209 21.90 -0.84 -6.26
CA LEU A 209 20.82 -0.01 -6.82
C LEU A 209 19.52 -0.81 -7.03
N GLU A 210 19.61 -2.06 -7.47
CA GLU A 210 18.47 -2.99 -7.63
C GLU A 210 17.74 -3.20 -6.30
N ARG A 211 18.49 -3.48 -5.22
CA ARG A 211 17.92 -3.63 -3.88
C ARG A 211 17.29 -2.33 -3.37
N GLU A 212 17.97 -1.21 -3.52
CA GLU A 212 17.46 0.10 -3.07
C GLU A 212 16.19 0.51 -3.82
N ALA A 213 16.12 0.25 -5.13
CA ALA A 213 14.93 0.50 -5.93
C ALA A 213 13.75 -0.39 -5.50
N LEU A 214 14.02 -1.65 -5.10
CA LEU A 214 12.98 -2.54 -4.58
C LEU A 214 12.43 -2.02 -3.25
N GLU A 215 13.30 -1.67 -2.30
CA GLU A 215 12.88 -1.14 -1.00
C GLU A 215 12.07 0.16 -1.13
N ASP A 216 12.50 1.05 -2.01
CA ASP A 216 11.76 2.28 -2.31
C ASP A 216 10.36 1.99 -2.88
N TRP A 217 10.26 1.04 -3.81
CA TRP A 217 8.97 0.64 -4.35
C TRP A 217 8.06 0.07 -3.26
N LEU A 218 8.59 -0.82 -2.42
CA LEU A 218 7.86 -1.43 -1.30
C LEU A 218 7.38 -0.41 -0.26
N ALA A 219 8.17 0.63 0.01
CA ALA A 219 7.83 1.69 0.96
C ALA A 219 6.68 2.59 0.46
N HIS A 220 6.62 2.85 -0.86
CA HIS A 220 5.68 3.82 -1.43
C HIS A 220 4.42 3.20 -2.04
N HIS A 221 4.42 1.89 -2.29
CA HIS A 221 3.31 1.21 -2.95
C HIS A 221 2.60 0.25 -2.00
N GLY A 222 1.35 0.59 -1.67
CA GLY A 222 0.42 -0.33 -1.03
C GLY A 222 0.15 -1.50 -1.98
N SER A 223 -0.52 -1.27 -3.11
CA SER A 223 -0.79 -2.31 -4.13
C SER A 223 -0.18 -1.92 -5.46
N GLY A 224 0.24 -2.90 -6.26
CA GLY A 224 0.88 -2.66 -7.54
C GLY A 224 1.46 -3.94 -8.15
N VAL A 225 1.68 -3.89 -9.46
CA VAL A 225 2.35 -4.94 -10.22
C VAL A 225 3.77 -4.47 -10.53
N LEU A 226 4.77 -5.25 -10.12
CA LEU A 226 6.18 -4.96 -10.30
C LEU A 226 6.79 -5.99 -11.26
N ALA A 227 7.33 -5.55 -12.40
CA ALA A 227 8.22 -6.38 -13.21
C ALA A 227 9.65 -6.22 -12.73
N VAL A 228 10.29 -7.31 -12.30
CA VAL A 228 11.67 -7.28 -11.80
C VAL A 228 12.68 -7.72 -12.86
N PRO A 229 13.96 -7.31 -12.75
CA PRO A 229 15.00 -7.69 -13.68
C PRO A 229 15.24 -9.19 -13.59
N GLY A 230 15.54 -9.83 -14.72
CA GLY A 230 15.70 -11.29 -14.77
C GLY A 230 16.84 -11.80 -13.87
N GLY A 231 17.84 -10.96 -13.59
CA GLY A 231 18.97 -11.29 -12.74
C GLY A 231 18.71 -11.23 -11.24
N LEU A 232 17.59 -10.65 -10.77
CA LEU A 232 17.32 -10.45 -9.34
C LEU A 232 17.33 -11.76 -8.55
N VAL A 233 16.87 -12.85 -9.17
CA VAL A 233 16.82 -14.18 -8.54
C VAL A 233 18.19 -14.76 -8.17
N SER A 234 19.27 -14.20 -8.72
CA SER A 234 20.64 -14.59 -8.38
C SER A 234 21.16 -13.88 -7.11
N GLU A 235 20.39 -12.96 -6.52
CA GLU A 235 20.73 -12.26 -5.28
C GLU A 235 19.80 -12.74 -4.14
N PRO A 236 20.24 -13.67 -3.28
CA PRO A 236 19.38 -14.35 -2.32
C PRO A 236 18.64 -13.39 -1.38
N ALA A 237 19.33 -12.39 -0.82
CA ALA A 237 18.73 -11.46 0.14
C ALA A 237 17.59 -10.63 -0.47
N THR A 238 17.79 -10.15 -1.71
CA THR A 238 16.78 -9.36 -2.42
C THR A 238 15.60 -10.25 -2.86
N LEU A 239 15.87 -11.48 -3.28
CA LEU A 239 14.81 -12.45 -3.61
C LEU A 239 13.98 -12.83 -2.38
N ASP A 240 14.62 -13.07 -1.23
CA ASP A 240 13.93 -13.37 0.04
C ASP A 240 12.97 -12.24 0.41
N ARG A 241 13.46 -11.02 0.34
CA ARG A 241 12.67 -9.81 0.60
C ARG A 241 11.49 -9.70 -0.35
N LEU A 242 11.68 -9.96 -1.63
CA LEU A 242 10.61 -9.94 -2.63
C LEU A 242 9.55 -11.00 -2.33
N CYS A 243 9.95 -12.24 -2.04
CA CYS A 243 9.03 -13.34 -1.73
C CYS A 243 8.26 -13.15 -0.41
N GLN A 244 8.85 -12.47 0.58
CA GLN A 244 8.19 -12.17 1.85
C GLN A 244 7.14 -11.05 1.75
N THR A 245 7.28 -10.16 0.77
CA THR A 245 6.50 -8.90 0.71
C THR A 245 5.55 -8.83 -0.48
N CYS A 246 5.79 -9.64 -1.50
CA CYS A 246 5.01 -9.68 -2.73
C CYS A 246 4.55 -11.11 -3.04
N ARG A 247 3.40 -11.21 -3.69
CA ARG A 247 3.01 -12.44 -4.36
C ARG A 247 3.81 -12.59 -5.65
N THR A 248 4.69 -13.57 -5.69
CA THR A 248 5.63 -13.77 -6.80
C THR A 248 5.04 -14.68 -7.86
N VAL A 249 5.17 -14.26 -9.12
CA VAL A 249 4.69 -14.97 -10.30
C VAL A 249 5.88 -15.22 -11.22
N TRP A 250 6.22 -16.46 -11.46
CA TRP A 250 7.20 -16.83 -12.48
C TRP A 250 6.52 -17.03 -13.83
N LEU A 251 6.85 -16.15 -14.78
CA LEU A 251 6.48 -16.28 -16.19
C LEU A 251 7.53 -17.11 -16.92
N LYS A 252 7.12 -18.30 -17.38
CA LYS A 252 7.94 -19.20 -18.20
C LYS A 252 7.65 -18.95 -19.67
N ALA A 253 8.70 -19.05 -20.48
CA ALA A 253 8.57 -19.30 -21.90
C ALA A 253 9.65 -20.29 -22.31
N SER A 254 9.47 -20.98 -23.44
CA SER A 254 10.54 -21.80 -23.99
C SER A 254 11.77 -20.94 -24.34
N PRO A 255 13.00 -21.48 -24.26
CA PRO A 255 14.21 -20.77 -24.68
C PRO A 255 14.10 -20.20 -26.10
N GLN A 256 13.46 -20.94 -27.00
CA GLN A 256 13.21 -20.55 -28.39
C GLN A 256 12.26 -19.36 -28.49
N GLU A 257 11.21 -19.30 -27.68
CA GLU A 257 10.31 -18.14 -27.65
C GLU A 257 10.94 -16.92 -26.96
N HIS A 258 11.71 -17.12 -25.89
CA HIS A 258 12.52 -16.04 -25.30
C HIS A 258 13.42 -15.41 -26.36
N TRP A 259 14.10 -16.27 -27.13
CA TRP A 259 14.98 -15.88 -28.22
C TRP A 259 14.25 -15.08 -29.30
N GLN A 260 13.13 -15.59 -29.82
CA GLN A 260 12.33 -14.92 -30.85
C GLN A 260 11.77 -13.57 -30.39
N ARG A 261 11.21 -13.50 -29.17
CA ARG A 261 10.62 -12.27 -28.63
C ARG A 261 11.68 -11.19 -28.38
N VAL A 262 12.86 -11.58 -27.92
CA VAL A 262 14.00 -10.66 -27.74
C VAL A 262 14.51 -10.12 -29.08
N ALA A 263 14.63 -10.98 -30.08
CA ALA A 263 15.02 -10.60 -31.44
C ALA A 263 14.04 -9.58 -32.05
N ALA A 264 12.74 -9.84 -31.91
CA ALA A 264 11.68 -8.97 -32.40
C ALA A 264 11.65 -7.59 -31.73
N GLN A 265 12.18 -7.47 -30.50
CA GLN A 265 12.31 -6.20 -29.78
C GLN A 265 13.56 -5.39 -30.17
N GLY A 266 14.35 -5.85 -31.14
CA GLY A 266 15.51 -5.13 -31.66
C GLY A 266 16.76 -5.20 -30.78
N ASP A 267 16.70 -5.92 -29.65
CA ASP A 267 17.87 -6.12 -28.78
C ASP A 267 18.62 -7.38 -29.21
N LEU A 268 19.46 -7.21 -30.25
CA LEU A 268 20.33 -8.22 -30.81
C LEU A 268 21.59 -8.48 -29.97
N ARG A 269 21.77 -7.83 -28.81
CA ARG A 269 22.97 -8.03 -27.96
C ARG A 269 23.20 -9.49 -27.57
N PRO A 270 22.17 -10.32 -27.29
CA PRO A 270 22.36 -11.74 -27.05
C PRO A 270 22.72 -12.54 -28.30
N MET A 271 22.51 -11.98 -29.50
CA MET A 271 22.57 -12.68 -30.80
C MET A 271 23.76 -12.24 -31.66
N ARG A 272 24.41 -11.12 -31.33
CA ARG A 272 25.49 -10.56 -32.15
C ARG A 272 26.75 -11.43 -32.03
N ASN A 273 27.07 -12.12 -33.11
CA ASN A 273 28.35 -12.79 -33.37
C ASN A 273 28.73 -13.89 -32.36
N ASP A 274 27.75 -14.59 -31.76
CA ASP A 274 28.03 -15.73 -30.91
C ASP A 274 27.27 -17.00 -31.34
N PRO A 275 27.95 -18.02 -31.91
CA PRO A 275 27.33 -19.28 -32.28
C PRO A 275 26.85 -20.09 -31.06
N ASN A 276 27.35 -19.79 -29.85
CA ASN A 276 26.97 -20.48 -28.62
C ASN A 276 25.87 -19.75 -27.83
N ALA A 277 25.25 -18.73 -28.40
CA ALA A 277 24.34 -17.85 -27.67
C ALA A 277 23.12 -18.60 -27.11
N MET A 278 22.59 -19.56 -27.86
CA MET A 278 21.49 -20.42 -27.40
C MET A 278 21.92 -21.32 -26.23
N LEU A 279 23.11 -21.92 -26.30
CA LEU A 279 23.67 -22.73 -25.22
C LEU A 279 23.89 -21.88 -23.96
N ARG A 280 24.43 -20.67 -24.10
CA ARG A 280 24.60 -19.73 -22.98
C ARG A 280 23.26 -19.31 -22.35
N LEU A 281 22.22 -19.09 -23.17
CA LEU A 281 20.88 -18.81 -22.68
C LEU A 281 20.30 -19.99 -21.89
N GLN A 282 20.49 -21.22 -22.40
CA GLN A 282 20.08 -22.44 -21.71
C GLN A 282 20.79 -22.59 -20.37
N SER A 283 22.13 -22.47 -20.34
CA SER A 283 22.89 -22.53 -19.08
C SER A 283 22.49 -21.43 -18.09
N LEU A 284 22.18 -20.22 -18.59
CA LEU A 284 21.69 -19.13 -17.75
C LEU A 284 20.31 -19.42 -17.15
N LEU A 285 19.42 -20.04 -17.93
CA LEU A 285 18.11 -20.50 -17.46
C LEU A 285 18.26 -21.55 -16.38
N GLU A 286 19.05 -22.59 -16.63
CA GLU A 286 19.33 -23.67 -15.68
C GLU A 286 19.89 -23.13 -14.37
N ALA A 287 20.85 -22.20 -14.44
CA ALA A 287 21.45 -21.58 -13.25
C ALA A 287 20.45 -20.73 -12.44
N ARG A 288 19.47 -20.10 -13.10
CA ARG A 288 18.48 -19.21 -12.45
C ARG A 288 17.18 -19.91 -12.06
N GLU A 289 16.90 -21.08 -12.63
CA GLU A 289 15.67 -21.83 -12.39
C GLU A 289 15.41 -22.09 -10.91
N PRO A 290 16.39 -22.47 -10.06
CA PRO A 290 16.15 -22.64 -8.63
C PRO A 290 15.58 -21.39 -7.97
N GLY A 291 16.06 -20.20 -8.36
CA GLY A 291 15.56 -18.93 -7.86
C GLY A 291 14.15 -18.60 -8.38
N TYR A 292 13.88 -18.83 -9.67
CA TYR A 292 12.54 -18.64 -10.22
C TYR A 292 11.49 -19.59 -9.62
N ARG A 293 11.87 -20.84 -9.31
CA ARG A 293 10.97 -21.86 -8.76
C ARG A 293 10.42 -21.48 -7.38
N ARG A 294 11.11 -20.59 -6.65
CA ARG A 294 10.63 -20.03 -5.37
C ARG A 294 9.39 -19.14 -5.51
N ALA A 295 9.00 -18.79 -6.73
CA ALA A 295 7.77 -18.05 -6.98
C ALA A 295 6.55 -18.83 -6.48
N THR A 296 5.58 -18.12 -5.89
CA THR A 296 4.32 -18.73 -5.41
C THR A 296 3.45 -19.23 -6.56
N VAL A 297 3.42 -18.51 -7.69
CA VAL A 297 2.60 -18.84 -8.85
C VAL A 297 3.49 -19.03 -10.08
N HIS A 298 3.22 -20.07 -10.86
CA HIS A 298 3.99 -20.40 -12.06
C HIS A 298 3.04 -20.36 -13.26
N LEU A 299 3.40 -19.58 -14.29
CA LEU A 299 2.61 -19.44 -15.51
C LEU A 299 3.48 -19.71 -16.72
N ASP A 300 3.09 -20.65 -17.56
CA ASP A 300 3.71 -20.84 -18.88
C ASP A 300 2.99 -20.01 -19.93
N THR A 301 3.76 -19.14 -20.60
CA THR A 301 3.29 -18.23 -21.65
C THR A 301 3.60 -18.76 -23.06
N SER A 302 4.14 -19.98 -23.17
CA SER A 302 4.53 -20.57 -24.45
C SER A 302 3.30 -20.93 -25.29
N GLY A 303 3.31 -20.52 -26.57
CA GLY A 303 2.24 -20.79 -27.53
C GLY A 303 0.87 -20.17 -27.20
N ARG A 304 0.80 -19.20 -26.28
CA ARG A 304 -0.47 -18.57 -25.82
C ARG A 304 -0.52 -17.09 -26.20
N SER A 305 -1.73 -16.57 -26.44
CA SER A 305 -1.92 -15.13 -26.59
C SER A 305 -1.76 -14.42 -25.24
N PRO A 306 -1.37 -13.12 -25.22
CA PRO A 306 -1.30 -12.33 -23.99
C PRO A 306 -2.61 -12.34 -23.20
N GLU A 307 -3.75 -12.31 -23.87
CA GLU A 307 -5.08 -12.31 -23.26
C GLU A 307 -5.37 -13.66 -22.59
N ALA A 308 -5.09 -14.78 -23.26
CA ALA A 308 -5.26 -16.11 -22.68
C ALA A 308 -4.33 -16.34 -21.48
N SER A 309 -3.09 -15.87 -21.56
CA SER A 309 -2.14 -15.91 -20.45
C SER A 309 -2.59 -15.02 -19.28
N LEU A 310 -3.21 -13.87 -19.54
CA LEU A 310 -3.76 -13.00 -18.49
C LEU A 310 -4.91 -13.68 -17.73
N GLU A 311 -5.89 -14.25 -18.44
CA GLU A 311 -7.02 -14.93 -17.81
C GLU A 311 -6.56 -16.10 -16.94
N GLN A 312 -5.61 -16.90 -17.43
CA GLN A 312 -5.01 -17.97 -16.65
C GLN A 312 -4.26 -17.42 -15.43
N LEU A 313 -3.51 -16.33 -15.57
CA LEU A 313 -2.80 -15.70 -14.47
C LEU A 313 -3.76 -15.24 -13.37
N VAL A 314 -4.85 -14.58 -13.75
CA VAL A 314 -5.89 -14.15 -12.81
C VAL A 314 -6.48 -15.35 -12.08
N GLY A 315 -6.85 -16.42 -12.78
CA GLY A 315 -7.36 -17.64 -12.15
C GLY A 315 -6.38 -18.27 -11.15
N LEU A 316 -5.08 -18.30 -11.49
CA LEU A 316 -4.04 -18.80 -10.57
C LEU A 316 -3.84 -17.87 -9.35
N LEU A 317 -3.98 -16.56 -9.54
CA LEU A 317 -3.91 -15.58 -8.46
C LEU A 317 -5.12 -15.67 -7.52
N GLU A 318 -6.30 -15.95 -8.04
CA GLU A 318 -7.50 -16.18 -7.22
C GLU A 318 -7.37 -17.50 -6.43
N ALA A 319 -7.01 -18.59 -7.10
CA ALA A 319 -6.90 -19.92 -6.48
C ALA A 319 -5.90 -19.96 -5.31
N ALA A 320 -4.70 -19.40 -5.49
CA ALA A 320 -3.72 -19.36 -4.40
C ALA A 320 -3.99 -18.22 -3.37
N GLY A 321 -5.01 -17.38 -3.58
CA GLY A 321 -5.53 -16.46 -2.56
C GLY A 321 -6.50 -17.15 -1.59
N SER A 322 -7.34 -18.05 -2.11
CA SER A 322 -8.30 -18.83 -1.32
C SER A 322 -7.65 -19.92 -0.44
N ALA A 323 -6.46 -20.41 -0.79
CA ALA A 323 -5.75 -21.42 0.00
C ALA A 323 -5.04 -20.87 1.26
N ALA A 324 -5.00 -19.54 1.43
CA ALA A 324 -4.28 -18.85 2.52
C ALA A 324 -5.21 -18.11 3.50
N SER A 325 -6.53 -18.28 3.36
CA SER A 325 -7.57 -17.75 4.27
C SER A 325 -8.25 -18.90 5.01
#